data_AF-A0A2N2YUN5-F1
#
_entry.id   AF-A0A2N2YUN5-F1
#
_cell.length_a   1.000
_cell.length_b   1.000
_cell.length_c   1.000
_cell.angle_alpha   90.00
_cell.angle_beta   90.00
_cell.angle_gamma   90.00
#
_symmetry.space_group_name_H-M   'P 1'
#
loop_
_entity.id
_entity.type
_entity.pdbx_description
1 polymer ?
#
loop_
_entity_poly.entity_id
_entity_poly.type
_entity_poly.pdbx_seq_one_letter_code
_entity_poly.pdbx_strand_id
1 'polypeptide(L)'
;MAIPTSRTKEPAEITINADLCNGCELCVTACSDYSLTIENDKAVKSNNPLFGCIGCGHCMAVCPTGAIEIHGRTISPDDLFDLPPKDSAANYNQTLSLLQRRRSIRKFKNKNIEPEIIEKILDAAKTAPMGLPPSDVSVLKLDSKEKTRAFAQDFCNYLESMKWFVSDWFIAIMRPFWGKANDEMFKGFIKPLFKTYTEGMQEGKNLVNYDAPLAMYFYGSPYTDPAIMAYVAAIMGSAGSV
;
A
#
# COMPACT_ATOMS: atom_id res chain seq x y z
N MET A 1 10.40 5.90 -22.54
CA MET A 1 10.29 4.43 -22.38
C MET A 1 9.34 4.18 -21.22
N ALA A 2 8.33 3.33 -21.38
CA ALA A 2 7.32 3.09 -20.34
C ALA A 2 7.92 2.48 -19.07
N ILE A 3 7.44 2.94 -17.92
CA ILE A 3 7.79 2.35 -16.63
C ILE A 3 7.12 0.98 -16.52
N PRO A 4 7.91 -0.11 -16.40
CA PRO A 4 7.36 -1.45 -16.27
C PRO A 4 6.69 -1.66 -14.91
N THR A 5 5.65 -2.48 -14.90
CA THR A 5 4.93 -2.92 -13.69
C THR A 5 4.75 -4.43 -13.76
N SER A 6 4.26 -5.01 -12.68
CA SER A 6 3.82 -6.41 -12.63
C SER A 6 2.62 -6.71 -13.52
N ARG A 7 1.87 -5.68 -13.96
CA ARG A 7 0.63 -5.82 -14.74
C ARG A 7 0.81 -5.52 -16.23
N THR A 8 1.71 -4.61 -16.57
CA THR A 8 1.96 -4.18 -17.96
C THR A 8 3.36 -3.60 -18.14
N LYS A 9 3.84 -3.66 -19.38
CA LYS A 9 5.11 -3.08 -19.84
C LYS A 9 4.91 -1.88 -20.76
N GLU A 10 3.67 -1.60 -21.14
CA GLU A 10 3.30 -0.55 -22.10
C GLU A 10 2.77 0.71 -21.38
N PRO A 11 2.88 1.89 -22.01
CA PRO A 11 2.23 3.10 -21.49
C PRO A 11 0.70 2.95 -21.60
N ALA A 12 -0.04 3.73 -20.81
CA ALA A 12 -1.48 3.83 -21.00
C ALA A 12 -1.79 4.56 -22.32
N GLU A 13 -2.89 4.19 -22.95
CA GLU A 13 -3.39 4.86 -24.14
C GLU A 13 -4.15 6.12 -23.73
N ILE A 14 -3.81 7.24 -24.37
CA ILE A 14 -4.55 8.49 -24.25
C ILE A 14 -5.48 8.61 -25.46
N THR A 15 -6.75 8.91 -25.25
CA THR A 15 -7.69 9.27 -26.32
C THR A 15 -8.20 10.67 -26.05
N ILE A 16 -8.26 11.51 -27.11
CA ILE A 16 -8.70 12.91 -26.99
C ILE A 16 -9.78 13.17 -28.02
N ASN A 17 -10.94 13.63 -27.56
CA ASN A 17 -12.02 14.10 -28.42
C ASN A 17 -11.85 15.60 -28.69
N ALA A 18 -11.40 15.93 -29.90
CA ALA A 18 -11.14 17.32 -30.32
C ALA A 18 -12.41 18.19 -30.37
N ASP A 19 -13.58 17.59 -30.60
CA ASP A 19 -14.86 18.31 -30.67
C ASP A 19 -15.31 18.77 -29.28
N LEU A 20 -15.03 17.98 -28.25
CA LEU A 20 -15.33 18.31 -26.85
C LEU A 20 -14.27 19.21 -26.20
N CYS A 21 -13.04 19.18 -26.71
CA CYS A 21 -11.94 19.95 -26.13
C CYS A 21 -12.15 21.47 -26.34
N ASN A 22 -12.02 22.27 -25.29
CA ASN A 22 -12.15 23.73 -25.35
C ASN A 22 -10.83 24.48 -25.18
N GLY A 23 -9.69 23.78 -25.19
CA GLY A 23 -8.37 24.40 -25.09
C GLY A 23 -8.00 24.97 -23.72
N CYS A 24 -8.69 24.61 -22.63
CA CYS A 24 -8.45 25.21 -21.30
C CYS A 24 -7.14 24.81 -20.60
N GLU A 25 -6.32 23.95 -21.21
CA GLU A 25 -4.97 23.54 -20.76
C GLU A 25 -4.86 22.83 -19.39
N LEU A 26 -5.94 22.67 -18.62
CA LEU A 26 -5.92 22.04 -17.28
C LEU A 26 -5.27 20.65 -17.28
N CYS A 27 -5.53 19.87 -18.32
CA CYS A 27 -4.96 18.53 -18.49
C CYS A 27 -3.44 18.53 -18.69
N VAL A 28 -2.90 19.54 -19.37
CA VAL A 28 -1.46 19.72 -19.59
C VAL A 28 -0.80 20.11 -18.27
N THR A 29 -1.40 21.04 -17.52
CA THR A 29 -0.91 21.44 -16.19
C THR A 29 -0.91 20.28 -15.19
N ALA A 30 -1.93 19.42 -15.23
CA ALA A 30 -2.04 18.27 -14.32
C ALA A 30 -1.09 17.10 -14.68
N CYS A 31 -0.58 17.04 -15.91
CA CYS A 31 0.22 15.93 -16.40
C CYS A 31 1.72 16.11 -16.09
N SER A 32 2.17 15.58 -14.95
CA SER A 32 3.59 15.65 -14.56
C SER A 32 4.54 14.79 -15.42
N ASP A 33 4.01 13.93 -16.30
CA ASP A 33 4.81 13.19 -17.29
C ASP A 33 5.06 14.01 -18.58
N TYR A 34 4.34 15.11 -18.78
CA TYR A 34 4.35 15.92 -20.01
C TYR A 34 3.89 15.14 -21.26
N SER A 35 2.98 14.18 -21.08
CA SER A 35 2.36 13.39 -22.15
C SER A 35 1.34 14.18 -23.01
N LEU A 36 0.96 15.39 -22.61
CA LEU A 36 -0.03 16.22 -23.28
C LEU A 36 0.56 17.60 -23.59
N THR A 37 0.18 18.19 -24.72
CA THR A 37 0.50 19.58 -25.11
C THR A 37 -0.71 20.23 -25.79
N ILE A 38 -0.63 21.53 -26.05
CA ILE A 38 -1.64 22.26 -26.83
C ILE A 38 -1.12 22.54 -28.23
N GLU A 39 -1.94 22.24 -29.24
CA GLU A 39 -1.74 22.62 -30.63
C GLU A 39 -3.07 23.10 -31.22
N ASN A 40 -3.07 24.25 -31.91
CA ASN A 40 -4.28 24.86 -32.50
C ASN A 40 -5.45 24.98 -31.49
N ASP A 41 -5.18 25.47 -30.28
CA ASP A 41 -6.15 25.62 -29.18
C ASP A 41 -6.83 24.30 -28.75
N LYS A 42 -6.21 23.15 -29.02
CA LYS A 42 -6.71 21.82 -28.65
C LYS A 42 -5.62 21.01 -27.97
N ALA A 43 -6.03 20.17 -27.03
CA ALA A 43 -5.12 19.20 -26.41
C ALA A 43 -4.75 18.11 -27.43
N VAL A 44 -3.45 17.79 -27.48
CA VAL A 44 -2.90 16.70 -28.30
C VAL A 44 -1.87 15.90 -27.50
N LYS A 45 -1.51 14.71 -27.98
CA LYS A 45 -0.45 13.91 -27.38
C LYS A 45 0.91 14.58 -27.64
N SER A 46 1.73 14.67 -26.59
CA SER A 46 3.10 15.14 -26.72
C SER A 46 3.98 14.09 -27.38
N ASN A 47 4.92 14.54 -28.22
CA ASN A 47 5.97 13.68 -28.79
C ASN A 47 7.14 13.43 -27.82
N ASN A 48 7.20 14.17 -26.70
CA ASN A 48 8.31 14.12 -25.74
C ASN A 48 7.85 13.82 -24.30
N PRO A 49 7.12 12.72 -24.05
CA PRO A 49 6.80 12.32 -22.69
C PRO A 49 8.06 11.84 -21.95
N LEU A 50 8.13 12.02 -20.63
CA LEU A 50 9.25 11.50 -19.83
C LEU A 50 9.31 9.97 -19.86
N PHE A 51 8.20 9.35 -19.42
CA PHE A 51 8.06 7.90 -19.36
C PHE A 51 6.90 7.42 -20.23
N GLY A 52 6.02 8.32 -20.68
CA GLY A 52 4.76 7.98 -21.33
C GLY A 52 3.66 7.84 -20.29
N CYS A 53 2.40 7.88 -20.73
CA CYS A 53 1.26 7.93 -19.83
C CYS A 53 1.31 6.81 -18.78
N ILE A 54 1.41 7.20 -17.50
CA ILE A 54 1.51 6.28 -16.38
C ILE A 54 0.14 5.73 -15.93
N GLY A 55 -0.96 6.25 -16.49
CA GLY A 55 -2.32 5.83 -16.15
C GLY A 55 -2.85 6.41 -14.82
N CYS A 56 -2.45 7.62 -14.43
CA CYS A 56 -2.89 8.22 -13.15
C CYS A 56 -4.29 8.86 -13.18
N GLY A 57 -4.88 9.07 -14.37
CA GLY A 57 -6.24 9.60 -14.52
C GLY A 57 -6.45 11.08 -14.16
N HIS A 58 -5.45 11.79 -13.63
CA HIS A 58 -5.61 13.21 -13.24
C HIS A 58 -6.10 14.10 -14.39
N CYS A 59 -5.62 13.90 -15.61
CA CYS A 59 -6.06 14.65 -16.78
C CYS A 59 -7.54 14.44 -17.11
N MET A 60 -8.08 13.23 -16.91
CA MET A 60 -9.51 12.97 -17.09
C MET A 60 -10.32 13.66 -16.00
N ALA A 61 -9.87 13.56 -14.73
CA ALA A 61 -10.57 14.12 -13.58
C ALA A 61 -10.67 15.66 -13.59
N VAL A 62 -9.67 16.36 -14.15
CA VAL A 62 -9.69 17.84 -14.25
C VAL A 62 -10.31 18.36 -15.54
N CYS A 63 -10.66 17.50 -16.50
CA CYS A 63 -11.20 17.93 -17.79
C CYS A 63 -12.68 18.32 -17.64
N PRO A 64 -13.05 19.61 -17.78
CA PRO A 64 -14.43 20.04 -17.54
C PRO A 64 -15.41 19.59 -18.63
N THR A 65 -14.90 19.20 -19.81
CA THR A 65 -15.72 18.79 -20.96
C THR A 65 -15.68 17.28 -21.22
N GLY A 66 -14.96 16.50 -20.40
CA GLY A 66 -14.81 15.05 -20.61
C GLY A 66 -14.10 14.69 -21.90
N ALA A 67 -13.22 15.56 -22.43
CA ALA A 67 -12.56 15.37 -23.71
C ALA A 67 -11.39 14.36 -23.70
N ILE A 68 -10.98 13.85 -22.54
CA ILE A 68 -9.79 13.01 -22.37
C ILE A 68 -10.19 11.70 -21.72
N GLU A 69 -9.78 10.61 -22.34
CA GLU A 69 -9.94 9.24 -21.84
C GLU A 69 -8.58 8.55 -21.76
N ILE A 70 -8.39 7.74 -20.73
CA ILE A 70 -7.17 6.96 -20.50
C ILE A 70 -7.55 5.50 -20.37
N HIS A 71 -6.89 4.65 -21.14
CA HIS A 71 -7.10 3.20 -21.14
C HIS A 71 -5.81 2.42 -20.91
N GLY A 72 -5.95 1.21 -20.38
CA GLY A 72 -4.83 0.34 -20.09
C GLY A 72 -4.22 0.63 -18.71
N ARG A 73 -3.14 -0.07 -18.35
CA ARG A 73 -2.53 0.03 -17.01
C ARG A 73 -3.51 -0.09 -15.83
N THR A 74 -4.55 -0.90 -15.99
CA THR A 74 -5.63 -1.10 -15.01
C THR A 74 -6.41 0.16 -14.62
N ILE A 75 -6.52 1.11 -15.56
CA ILE A 75 -7.45 2.24 -15.48
C ILE A 75 -8.29 2.30 -16.76
N SER A 76 -9.50 2.79 -16.60
CA SER A 76 -10.48 3.09 -17.63
C SER A 76 -11.26 4.36 -17.27
N PRO A 77 -11.99 4.97 -18.21
CA PRO A 77 -12.88 6.09 -17.91
C PRO A 77 -13.93 5.78 -16.83
N ASP A 78 -14.37 4.52 -16.71
CA ASP A 78 -15.35 4.06 -15.72
C ASP A 78 -14.80 4.08 -14.27
N ASP A 79 -13.48 4.21 -14.09
CA ASP A 79 -12.85 4.32 -12.77
C ASP A 79 -12.92 5.76 -12.21
N LEU A 80 -13.39 6.73 -13.00
CA LEU A 80 -13.62 8.09 -12.53
C LEU A 80 -14.85 8.15 -11.61
N PHE A 81 -14.71 8.94 -10.56
CA PHE A 81 -15.79 9.19 -9.62
C PHE A 81 -15.78 10.65 -9.21
N ASP A 82 -16.96 11.17 -8.87
CA ASP A 82 -17.08 12.50 -8.32
C ASP A 82 -16.49 12.55 -6.92
N LEU A 83 -15.61 13.52 -6.69
CA LEU A 83 -15.12 13.79 -5.35
C LEU A 83 -16.30 14.24 -4.47
N PRO A 84 -16.40 13.72 -3.23
CA PRO A 84 -17.43 14.18 -2.32
C PRO A 84 -17.25 15.68 -2.04
N PRO A 85 -18.34 16.41 -1.76
CA PRO A 85 -18.29 17.85 -1.48
C PRO A 85 -17.26 18.21 -0.39
N LYS A 86 -16.56 19.34 -0.54
CA LYS A 86 -15.47 19.73 0.36
C LYS A 86 -15.89 19.88 1.82
N ASP A 87 -17.14 20.26 2.06
CA ASP A 87 -17.76 20.39 3.39
C ASP A 87 -18.04 19.03 4.06
N SER A 88 -18.10 17.94 3.29
CA SER A 88 -18.18 16.58 3.82
C SER A 88 -16.83 16.01 4.27
N ALA A 89 -15.72 16.66 3.90
CA ALA A 89 -14.38 16.21 4.28
C ALA A 89 -14.14 16.38 5.80
N ALA A 90 -13.34 15.49 6.38
CA ALA A 90 -12.98 15.58 7.79
C ALA A 90 -12.22 16.89 8.08
N ASN A 91 -12.71 17.66 9.05
CA ASN A 91 -11.98 18.84 9.52
C ASN A 91 -10.79 18.46 10.41
N TYR A 92 -9.99 19.46 10.80
CA TYR A 92 -8.80 19.26 11.64
C TYR A 92 -9.11 18.49 12.93
N ASN A 93 -10.17 18.88 13.66
CA ASN A 93 -10.51 18.26 14.94
C ASN A 93 -10.98 16.81 14.78
N GLN A 94 -11.77 16.53 13.74
CA GLN A 94 -12.22 15.17 13.41
C GLN A 94 -11.04 14.27 13.03
N THR A 95 -10.13 14.78 12.19
CA THR A 95 -8.91 14.07 11.78
C THR A 95 -7.99 13.82 12.98
N LEU A 96 -7.74 14.83 13.81
CA LEU A 96 -6.91 14.70 15.00
C LEU A 96 -7.49 13.68 15.99
N SER A 97 -8.81 13.72 16.20
CA SER A 97 -9.51 12.77 17.07
C SER A 97 -9.34 11.33 16.58
N LEU A 98 -9.45 11.09 15.26
CA LEU A 98 -9.19 9.78 14.67
C LEU A 98 -7.75 9.33 14.95
N LEU A 99 -6.77 10.19 14.69
CA LEU A 99 -5.35 9.88 14.86
C LEU A 99 -4.98 9.59 16.33
N GLN A 100 -5.51 10.37 17.28
CA GLN A 100 -5.26 10.19 18.70
C GLN A 100 -5.94 8.95 19.30
N ARG A 101 -7.13 8.58 18.80
CA ARG A 101 -7.88 7.41 19.28
C ARG A 101 -7.42 6.10 18.64
N ARG A 102 -6.72 6.15 17.51
CA ARG A 102 -6.17 4.96 16.85
C ARG A 102 -5.10 4.32 17.73
N ARG A 103 -5.39 3.14 18.27
CA ARG A 103 -4.45 2.35 19.09
C ARG A 103 -4.27 0.96 18.50
N SER A 104 -3.07 0.41 18.65
CA SER A 104 -2.83 -1.00 18.34
C SER A 104 -3.62 -1.89 19.29
N ILE A 105 -4.57 -2.66 18.76
CA ILE A 105 -5.36 -3.64 19.49
C ILE A 105 -4.61 -4.98 19.44
N ARG A 106 -4.52 -5.66 20.59
CA ARG A 106 -3.85 -6.97 20.74
C ARG A 106 -4.70 -7.99 21.48
N LYS A 107 -5.97 -7.66 21.72
CA LYS A 107 -6.98 -8.51 22.35
C LYS A 107 -8.25 -8.38 21.53
N PHE A 108 -8.50 -9.39 20.70
CA PHE A 108 -9.61 -9.39 19.76
C PHE A 108 -10.77 -10.22 20.31
N LYS A 109 -12.00 -9.81 19.97
CA LYS A 109 -13.16 -10.69 20.17
C LYS A 109 -13.04 -11.88 19.22
N ASN A 110 -13.49 -13.05 19.68
CA ASN A 110 -13.59 -14.25 18.86
C ASN A 110 -14.81 -14.17 17.92
N LYS A 111 -14.80 -13.20 17.01
CA LYS A 111 -15.86 -12.94 16.02
C LYS A 111 -15.22 -12.64 14.68
N ASN A 112 -15.62 -13.38 13.65
CA ASN A 112 -15.20 -13.13 12.27
C ASN A 112 -15.73 -11.78 11.76
N ILE A 113 -14.98 -11.18 10.84
CA ILE A 113 -15.36 -9.92 10.20
C ILE A 113 -16.20 -10.23 8.96
N GLU A 114 -17.31 -9.52 8.80
CA GLU A 114 -18.20 -9.67 7.65
C GLU A 114 -17.46 -9.28 6.35
N PRO A 115 -17.62 -10.03 5.24
CA PRO A 115 -16.92 -9.74 3.99
C PRO A 115 -17.12 -8.31 3.49
N GLU A 116 -18.33 -7.76 3.63
CA GLU A 116 -18.63 -6.38 3.23
C GLU A 116 -17.78 -5.34 3.98
N ILE A 117 -17.49 -5.57 5.26
CA ILE A 117 -16.62 -4.67 6.04
C ILE A 117 -15.18 -4.75 5.53
N ILE A 118 -14.71 -5.95 5.18
CA ILE A 118 -13.38 -6.16 4.61
C ILE A 118 -13.24 -5.38 3.29
N GLU A 119 -14.23 -5.48 2.40
CA GLU A 119 -14.22 -4.75 1.14
C GLU A 119 -14.26 -3.23 1.36
N LYS A 120 -15.08 -2.73 2.30
CA LYS A 120 -15.06 -1.30 2.68
C LYS A 120 -13.68 -0.81 3.13
N ILE A 121 -12.92 -1.65 3.83
CA ILE A 121 -11.56 -1.31 4.24
C ILE A 121 -10.62 -1.26 3.03
N LEU A 122 -10.72 -2.23 2.12
CA LEU A 122 -9.91 -2.26 0.90
C LEU A 122 -10.25 -1.09 -0.04
N ASP A 123 -11.53 -0.75 -0.18
CA ASP A 123 -12.02 0.39 -0.94
C ASP A 123 -11.55 1.73 -0.37
N ALA A 124 -11.43 1.85 0.95
CA ALA A 124 -10.82 3.02 1.57
C ALA A 124 -9.29 3.02 1.40
N ALA A 125 -8.64 1.86 1.51
CA ALA A 125 -7.19 1.75 1.41
C ALA A 125 -6.67 2.08 -0.01
N LYS A 126 -7.41 1.69 -1.05
CA LYS A 126 -7.02 1.94 -2.46
C LYS A 126 -7.04 3.42 -2.85
N THR A 127 -7.62 4.30 -2.04
CA THR A 127 -7.60 5.76 -2.29
C THR A 127 -6.30 6.43 -1.82
N ALA A 128 -5.36 5.66 -1.25
CA ALA A 128 -4.06 6.20 -0.84
C ALA A 128 -3.33 6.81 -2.05
N PRO A 129 -2.77 8.03 -1.91
CA PRO A 129 -2.07 8.68 -3.01
C PRO A 129 -0.77 7.94 -3.34
N MET A 130 -0.38 7.99 -4.61
CA MET A 130 0.88 7.45 -5.12
C MET A 130 1.82 8.59 -5.51
N GLY A 131 3.08 8.51 -5.08
CA GLY A 131 4.09 9.54 -5.35
C GLY A 131 4.75 9.37 -6.71
N LEU A 132 5.41 8.23 -6.93
CA LEU A 132 6.08 7.88 -8.19
C LEU A 132 5.80 6.40 -8.53
N PRO A 133 5.30 6.08 -9.73
CA PRO A 133 5.19 4.69 -10.18
C PRO A 133 6.58 4.07 -10.43
N PRO A 134 6.70 2.73 -10.42
CA PRO A 134 5.62 1.75 -10.22
C PRO A 134 5.31 1.54 -8.72
N SER A 135 4.03 1.51 -8.38
CA SER A 135 3.57 1.29 -6.99
C SER A 135 2.53 0.18 -6.96
N ASP A 136 2.92 -1.00 -7.41
CA ASP A 136 2.02 -2.15 -7.46
C ASP A 136 1.90 -2.77 -6.07
N VAL A 137 0.93 -2.30 -5.29
CA VAL A 137 0.64 -2.86 -3.97
C VAL A 137 -0.35 -4.02 -4.12
N SER A 138 0.00 -5.14 -3.50
CA SER A 138 -0.83 -6.34 -3.36
C SER A 138 -1.19 -6.54 -1.89
N VAL A 139 -2.34 -7.17 -1.63
CA VAL A 139 -2.82 -7.45 -0.28
C VAL A 139 -3.12 -8.93 -0.14
N LEU A 140 -2.43 -9.60 0.79
CA LEU A 140 -2.80 -10.94 1.22
C LEU A 140 -3.82 -10.83 2.36
N LYS A 141 -5.04 -11.31 2.10
CA LYS A 141 -6.14 -11.34 3.06
C LYS A 141 -6.16 -12.65 3.84
N LEU A 142 -6.01 -12.57 5.16
CA LEU A 142 -6.20 -13.66 6.11
C LEU A 142 -7.46 -13.38 6.94
N ASP A 143 -8.61 -13.84 6.46
CA ASP A 143 -9.97 -13.46 6.91
C ASP A 143 -10.60 -14.41 7.94
N SER A 144 -9.77 -15.17 8.67
CA SER A 144 -10.22 -16.02 9.76
C SER A 144 -9.09 -16.23 10.75
N LYS A 145 -9.46 -16.52 12.01
CA LYS A 145 -8.51 -16.83 13.07
C LYS A 145 -7.61 -18.02 12.72
N GLU A 146 -8.15 -19.00 12.01
CA GLU A 146 -7.42 -20.19 11.58
C GLU A 146 -6.34 -19.82 10.56
N LYS A 147 -6.68 -19.00 9.55
CA LYS A 147 -5.70 -18.52 8.54
C LYS A 147 -4.64 -17.61 9.16
N THR A 148 -5.03 -16.70 10.06
CA THR A 148 -4.08 -15.80 10.72
C THR A 148 -3.13 -16.57 11.65
N ARG A 149 -3.64 -17.59 12.35
CA ARG A 149 -2.83 -18.45 13.20
C ARG A 149 -1.90 -19.36 12.39
N ALA A 150 -2.37 -19.92 11.27
CA ALA A 150 -1.54 -20.71 10.37
C ALA A 150 -0.36 -19.88 9.84
N PHE A 151 -0.62 -18.65 9.37
CA PHE A 151 0.43 -17.72 8.97
C PHE A 151 1.44 -17.44 10.09
N ALA A 152 0.96 -17.25 11.32
CA ALA A 152 1.84 -17.01 12.46
C ALA A 152 2.71 -18.24 12.80
N GLN A 153 2.18 -19.46 12.64
CA GLN A 153 2.95 -20.70 12.81
C GLN A 153 4.03 -20.81 11.74
N ASP A 154 3.69 -20.59 10.47
CA ASP A 154 4.65 -20.61 9.36
C ASP A 154 5.77 -19.57 9.57
N PHE A 155 5.39 -18.36 10.00
CA PHE A 155 6.34 -17.32 10.34
C PHE A 155 7.28 -17.74 11.48
N CYS A 156 6.75 -18.32 12.57
CA CYS A 156 7.58 -18.82 13.66
C CYS A 156 8.50 -19.96 13.22
N ASN A 157 8.02 -20.90 12.40
CA ASN A 157 8.84 -21.99 11.85
C ASN A 157 10.00 -21.43 10.99
N TYR A 158 9.74 -20.39 10.20
CA TYR A 158 10.78 -19.68 9.46
C TYR A 158 11.79 -19.01 10.39
N LEU A 159 11.34 -18.32 11.44
CA LEU A 159 12.25 -17.77 12.47
C LEU A 159 13.10 -18.86 13.15
N GLU A 160 12.53 -20.05 13.41
CA GLU A 160 13.28 -21.18 13.97
C GLU A 160 14.43 -21.61 13.07
N SER A 161 14.17 -21.74 11.76
CA SER A 161 15.20 -22.10 10.78
C SER A 161 16.35 -21.08 10.69
N MET A 162 16.10 -19.84 11.12
CA MET A 162 17.07 -18.75 11.14
C MET A 162 17.65 -18.46 12.52
N LYS A 163 17.40 -19.28 13.55
CA LYS A 163 17.89 -19.04 14.93
C LYS A 163 19.40 -18.84 15.02
N TRP A 164 20.17 -19.43 14.11
CA TRP A 164 21.63 -19.27 14.04
C TRP A 164 22.05 -17.79 13.83
N PHE A 165 21.25 -17.01 13.11
CA PHE A 165 21.47 -15.58 12.81
C PHE A 165 21.35 -14.69 14.05
N VAL A 166 20.68 -15.16 15.10
CA VAL A 166 20.54 -14.43 16.37
C VAL A 166 21.35 -15.10 17.50
N SER A 167 22.27 -16.01 17.16
CA SER A 167 23.15 -16.65 18.13
C SER A 167 24.21 -15.68 18.67
N ASP A 168 24.64 -15.90 19.92
CA ASP A 168 25.66 -15.04 20.55
C ASP A 168 26.97 -15.02 19.78
N TRP A 169 27.35 -16.17 19.22
CA TRP A 169 28.52 -16.31 18.36
C TRP A 169 28.41 -15.46 17.09
N PHE A 170 27.29 -15.57 16.36
CA PHE A 170 27.10 -14.81 15.13
C PHE A 170 27.08 -13.30 15.39
N ILE A 171 26.34 -12.87 16.42
CA ILE A 171 26.28 -11.46 16.83
C ILE A 171 27.67 -10.95 17.21
N ALA A 172 28.47 -11.73 17.95
CA ALA A 172 29.83 -11.36 18.33
C ALA A 172 30.76 -11.19 17.12
N ILE A 173 30.66 -12.06 16.11
CA ILE A 173 31.40 -11.93 14.85
C ILE A 173 30.96 -10.70 14.07
N MET A 174 29.66 -10.41 14.00
CA MET A 174 29.13 -9.31 13.20
C MET A 174 29.36 -7.94 13.84
N ARG A 175 29.61 -7.89 15.15
CA ARG A 175 29.83 -6.65 15.91
C ARG A 175 30.83 -5.67 15.27
N PRO A 176 32.01 -6.07 14.76
CA PRO A 176 32.95 -5.15 14.11
C PRO A 176 32.46 -4.59 12.78
N PHE A 177 31.49 -5.24 12.11
CA PHE A 177 31.06 -4.90 10.74
C PHE A 177 29.82 -3.99 10.69
N TRP A 178 28.90 -4.12 11.65
CA TRP A 178 27.61 -3.40 11.59
C TRP A 178 27.43 -2.27 12.61
N GLY A 179 28.45 -1.99 13.43
CA GLY A 179 28.43 -0.88 14.39
C GLY A 179 27.57 -1.11 15.65
N LYS A 180 27.64 -0.16 16.58
CA LYS A 180 27.07 -0.28 17.94
C LYS A 180 25.54 -0.32 17.96
N ALA A 181 24.88 0.54 17.18
CA ALA A 181 23.41 0.64 17.17
C ALA A 181 22.76 -0.68 16.71
N ASN A 182 23.31 -1.32 15.68
CA ASN A 182 22.83 -2.61 15.21
C ASN A 182 23.08 -3.70 16.27
N ASP A 183 24.28 -3.76 16.87
CA ASP A 183 24.57 -4.73 17.94
C ASP A 183 23.59 -4.62 19.14
N GLU A 184 23.26 -3.40 19.56
CA GLU A 184 22.26 -3.15 20.61
C GLU A 184 20.85 -3.59 20.18
N MET A 185 20.44 -3.31 18.95
CA MET A 185 19.14 -3.77 18.42
C MET A 185 19.07 -5.30 18.35
N PHE A 186 20.15 -5.95 17.92
CA PHE A 186 20.19 -7.41 17.83
C PHE A 186 20.10 -8.08 19.20
N LYS A 187 20.86 -7.60 20.18
CA LYS A 187 20.87 -8.17 21.54
C LYS A 187 19.63 -7.80 22.35
N GLY A 188 19.20 -6.54 22.26
CA GLY A 188 18.15 -5.97 23.09
C GLY A 188 16.73 -6.20 22.56
N PHE A 189 16.57 -6.42 21.26
CA PHE A 189 15.25 -6.57 20.64
C PHE A 189 15.14 -7.83 19.79
N ILE A 190 15.95 -8.00 18.74
CA ILE A 190 15.74 -9.05 17.73
C ILE A 190 15.90 -10.45 18.33
N LYS A 191 16.98 -10.72 19.06
CA LYS A 191 17.20 -12.02 19.69
C LYS A 191 16.09 -12.36 20.71
N PRO A 192 15.71 -11.48 21.66
CA PRO A 192 14.55 -11.70 22.52
C PRO A 192 13.24 -11.91 21.76
N LEU A 193 13.02 -11.20 20.65
CA LEU A 193 11.82 -11.31 19.82
C LEU A 193 11.69 -12.71 19.19
N PHE A 194 12.77 -13.22 18.58
CA PHE A 194 12.81 -14.57 18.01
C PHE A 194 12.43 -15.61 19.05
N LYS A 195 13.05 -15.53 20.23
CA LYS A 195 12.78 -16.43 21.36
C LYS A 195 11.30 -16.35 21.78
N THR A 196 10.83 -15.13 22.06
CA THR A 196 9.46 -14.87 22.55
C THR A 196 8.38 -15.35 21.58
N TYR A 197 8.57 -15.12 20.28
CA TYR A 197 7.60 -15.54 19.26
C TYR A 197 7.59 -17.05 19.06
N THR A 198 8.77 -17.68 18.96
CA THR A 198 8.87 -19.12 18.71
C THR A 198 8.43 -19.94 19.91
N GLU A 199 8.91 -19.64 21.11
CA GLU A 199 8.49 -20.30 22.36
C GLU A 199 7.00 -20.03 22.65
N GLY A 200 6.55 -18.78 22.49
CA GLY A 200 5.13 -18.44 22.66
C GLY A 200 4.23 -19.26 21.76
N MET A 201 4.60 -19.43 20.49
CA MET A 201 3.81 -20.25 19.55
C MET A 201 3.79 -21.73 19.95
N GLN A 202 4.92 -22.29 20.42
CA GLN A 202 5.00 -23.66 20.94
C GLN A 202 4.10 -23.87 22.17
N GLU A 203 3.99 -22.86 23.04
CA GLU A 203 3.07 -22.83 24.18
C GLU A 203 1.60 -22.55 23.77
N GLY A 204 1.33 -22.40 22.48
CA GLY A 204 0.00 -22.06 21.94
C GLY A 204 -0.40 -20.59 22.09
N LYS A 205 0.49 -19.72 22.58
CA LYS A 205 0.28 -18.27 22.71
C LYS A 205 0.77 -17.56 21.45
N ASN A 206 -0.17 -17.08 20.64
CA ASN A 206 0.16 -16.34 19.44
C ASN A 206 0.51 -14.88 19.78
N LEU A 207 1.80 -14.57 19.85
CA LEU A 207 2.31 -13.21 20.11
C LEU A 207 2.62 -12.42 18.83
N VAL A 208 2.53 -13.06 17.67
CA VAL A 208 2.82 -12.46 16.36
C VAL A 208 1.67 -11.57 15.92
N ASN A 209 0.45 -12.12 15.89
CA ASN A 209 -0.74 -11.38 15.47
C ASN A 209 -1.93 -11.52 16.44
N TYR A 210 -1.71 -12.10 17.63
CA TYR A 210 -2.69 -12.18 18.72
C TYR A 210 -4.01 -12.85 18.33
N ASP A 211 -3.95 -13.82 17.41
CA ASP A 211 -5.11 -14.55 16.89
C ASP A 211 -6.21 -13.61 16.35
N ALA A 212 -5.80 -12.54 15.67
CA ALA A 212 -6.73 -11.59 15.06
C ALA A 212 -7.70 -12.29 14.10
N PRO A 213 -8.98 -11.86 14.05
CA PRO A 213 -9.96 -12.42 13.13
C PRO A 213 -9.70 -12.01 11.67
N LEU A 214 -8.89 -10.96 11.45
CA LEU A 214 -8.49 -10.48 10.15
C LEU A 214 -7.06 -9.94 10.20
N ALA A 215 -6.21 -10.40 9.30
CA ALA A 215 -4.92 -9.76 9.02
C ALA A 215 -4.82 -9.47 7.52
N MET A 216 -4.36 -8.27 7.19
CA MET A 216 -4.05 -7.86 5.83
C MET A 216 -2.55 -7.57 5.75
N TYR A 217 -1.86 -8.33 4.90
CA TYR A 217 -0.44 -8.15 4.67
C TYR A 217 -0.24 -7.44 3.32
N PHE A 218 0.18 -6.17 3.38
CA PHE A 218 0.46 -5.37 2.20
C PHE A 218 1.91 -5.57 1.77
N TYR A 219 2.11 -5.92 0.50
CA TYR A 219 3.41 -6.12 -0.10
C TYR A 219 3.41 -5.58 -1.52
N GLY A 220 4.53 -5.05 -1.98
CA GLY A 220 4.68 -4.61 -3.36
C GLY A 220 5.19 -5.72 -4.28
N SER A 221 5.01 -5.53 -5.58
CA SER A 221 5.60 -6.39 -6.61
C SER A 221 7.13 -6.20 -6.71
N PRO A 222 7.86 -7.12 -7.38
CA PRO A 222 9.29 -6.96 -7.65
C PRO A 222 9.68 -5.68 -8.43
N TYR A 223 8.70 -4.99 -9.02
CA TYR A 223 8.92 -3.73 -9.72
C TYR A 223 8.85 -2.51 -8.79
N THR A 224 8.27 -2.65 -7.60
CA THR A 224 8.08 -1.55 -6.64
C THR A 224 9.43 -0.99 -6.18
N ASP A 225 9.53 0.33 -6.05
CA ASP A 225 10.71 0.97 -5.48
C ASP A 225 11.05 0.36 -4.10
N PRO A 226 12.26 -0.21 -3.91
CA PRO A 226 12.72 -0.73 -2.63
C PRO A 226 12.63 0.28 -1.48
N ALA A 227 12.76 1.59 -1.77
CA ALA A 227 12.63 2.65 -0.78
C ALA A 227 11.17 2.91 -0.36
N ILE A 228 10.19 2.53 -1.20
CA ILE A 228 8.75 2.63 -0.93
C ILE A 228 8.20 1.35 -0.28
N MET A 229 8.98 0.26 -0.25
CA MET A 229 8.61 -1.01 0.40
C MET A 229 8.58 -0.90 1.94
N ALA A 230 7.64 -0.11 2.46
CA ALA A 230 7.15 -0.28 3.82
C ALA A 230 6.16 -1.45 3.80
N TYR A 231 6.58 -2.63 4.24
CA TYR A 231 5.66 -3.73 4.53
C TYR A 231 4.72 -3.28 5.65
N VAL A 232 3.50 -2.86 5.31
CA VAL A 232 2.48 -2.54 6.30
C VAL A 232 1.64 -3.79 6.53
N ALA A 233 1.89 -4.49 7.63
CA ALA A 233 0.93 -5.49 8.13
C ALA A 233 -0.14 -4.75 8.93
N ALA A 234 -1.38 -4.70 8.42
CA ALA A 234 -2.52 -4.20 9.17
C ALA A 234 -3.25 -5.38 9.83
N ILE A 235 -3.17 -5.44 11.15
CA ILE A 235 -3.94 -6.41 11.95
C ILE A 235 -5.22 -5.72 12.41
N MET A 236 -6.36 -6.27 12.03
CA MET A 236 -7.66 -5.65 12.25
C MET A 236 -8.62 -6.60 12.95
N GLY A 237 -9.43 -6.04 13.83
CA GLY A 237 -10.46 -6.80 14.53
C GLY A 237 -11.18 -5.93 15.53
N SER A 238 -12.35 -6.40 15.97
CA SER A 238 -13.09 -5.72 17.02
C SER A 238 -12.35 -5.88 18.35
N ALA A 239 -12.06 -4.75 19.02
CA ALA A 239 -11.49 -4.77 20.36
C ALA A 239 -12.48 -5.42 21.33
N GLY A 240 -11.98 -6.29 22.21
CA GLY A 240 -12.66 -6.58 23.46
C GLY A 240 -12.78 -5.29 24.27
N SER A 241 -13.97 -4.97 24.78
CA SER A 241 -14.11 -3.92 25.79
C SER A 241 -13.22 -4.27 26.98
N VAL A 242 -12.25 -3.43 27.29
CA VAL A 242 -11.62 -3.37 28.61
C VAL A 242 -12.41 -2.37 29.43
#